data_AF-A0A650A215-F1
#
_entry.id   AF-A0A650A215-F1
#
_cell.length_a   1.000
_cell.length_b   1.000
_cell.length_c   1.000
_cell.angle_alpha   90.00
_cell.angle_beta   90.00
_cell.angle_gamma   90.00
#
_symmetry.space_group_name_H-M   'P 1'
#
loop_
_entity.id
_entity.type
_entity.pdbx_description
1 polymer ?
#
loop_
_entity_poly.entity_id
_entity_poly.type
_entity_poly.pdbx_seq_one_letter_code
_entity_poly.pdbx_strand_id
1 'polypeptide(L)'
;MVERTDPGSVGVVAGRFVGALTVVLTVAVMLTHEEGFYRAVRIVLAGLESDFDVPVWVLFWGNVALVAAGRYAFCYVLGSLLGVAYDWLDRPGIALLAIVVALLGTIDGIYGGFGAQSVLVGGGYLLAWLAYVPVFAWLLEANDETDDGPVRLG
;
A
#
# COMPACT_ATOMS: atom_id res chain seq x y z
N MET A 1 -0.38 5.68 33.76
CA MET A 1 0.26 6.07 32.48
C MET A 1 -0.86 6.15 31.48
N VAL A 2 -1.15 7.35 30.97
CA VAL A 2 -2.19 7.56 29.95
C VAL A 2 -1.67 6.93 28.66
N GLU A 3 -2.39 5.94 28.15
CA GLU A 3 -2.05 5.26 26.90
C GLU A 3 -2.49 6.20 25.76
N ARG A 4 -1.67 7.23 25.53
CA ARG A 4 -1.91 8.27 24.54
C ARG A 4 -1.99 7.59 23.16
N THR A 5 -3.10 7.78 22.44
CA THR A 5 -3.35 7.25 21.09
C THR A 5 -2.08 7.34 20.23
N ASP A 6 -1.45 6.21 19.92
CA ASP A 6 -0.22 6.15 19.12
C ASP A 6 -0.59 6.32 17.63
N PRO A 7 -0.34 7.49 17.01
CA PRO A 7 -0.73 7.74 15.63
C PRO A 7 0.05 6.88 14.65
N GLY A 8 1.19 6.32 15.07
CA GLY A 8 1.93 5.30 14.31
C GLY A 8 1.11 4.02 14.14
N SER A 9 0.42 3.58 15.19
CA SER A 9 -0.45 2.39 15.16
C SER A 9 -1.67 2.59 14.24
N VAL A 10 -2.29 3.78 14.29
CA VAL A 10 -3.40 4.16 13.39
C VAL A 10 -2.92 4.20 11.95
N GLY A 11 -1.73 4.78 11.72
CA GLY A 11 -1.08 4.82 10.41
C GLY A 11 -0.80 3.43 9.84
N VAL A 12 -0.41 2.46 10.68
CA VAL A 12 -0.26 1.05 10.27
C VAL A 12 -1.59 0.48 9.77
N VAL A 13 -2.69 0.65 10.51
CA VAL A 13 -4.00 0.08 10.11
C VAL A 13 -4.48 0.69 8.80
N ALA A 14 -4.39 2.02 8.67
CA ALA A 14 -4.71 2.71 7.42
C ALA A 14 -3.80 2.26 6.26
N GLY A 15 -2.50 2.11 6.52
CA GLY A 15 -1.52 1.61 5.55
C GLY A 15 -1.79 0.18 5.08
N ARG A 16 -2.26 -0.71 5.98
CA ARG A 16 -2.67 -2.08 5.64
C ARG A 16 -3.89 -2.09 4.71
N PHE A 17 -4.83 -1.18 4.93
CA PHE A 17 -6.01 -1.07 4.08
C PHE A 17 -5.63 -0.63 2.65
N VAL A 18 -4.80 0.41 2.53
CA VAL A 18 -4.24 0.83 1.24
C VAL A 18 -3.45 -0.30 0.59
N GLY A 19 -2.59 -0.97 1.37
CA GLY A 19 -1.78 -2.09 0.90
C GLY A 19 -2.62 -3.24 0.36
N ALA A 20 -3.74 -3.57 1.00
CA ALA A 20 -4.66 -4.59 0.49
C ALA A 20 -5.27 -4.19 -0.86
N LEU A 21 -5.73 -2.94 -0.98
CA LEU A 21 -6.29 -2.42 -2.22
C LEU A 21 -5.27 -2.41 -3.37
N THR A 22 -4.06 -1.91 -3.12
CA THR A 22 -3.00 -1.87 -4.13
C THR A 22 -2.51 -3.26 -4.52
N VAL A 23 -2.49 -4.23 -3.59
CA VAL A 23 -2.21 -5.63 -3.89
C VAL A 23 -3.27 -6.23 -4.80
N VAL A 24 -4.55 -6.08 -4.47
CA VAL A 24 -5.65 -6.59 -5.32
C VAL A 24 -5.55 -6.02 -6.73
N LEU A 25 -5.33 -4.71 -6.85
CA LEU A 25 -5.14 -4.06 -8.14
C LEU A 25 -3.90 -4.58 -8.89
N THR A 26 -2.76 -4.72 -8.19
CA THR A 26 -1.51 -5.22 -8.78
C THR A 26 -1.68 -6.64 -9.31
N VAL A 27 -2.27 -7.54 -8.49
CA VAL A 27 -2.50 -8.93 -8.87
C VAL A 27 -3.46 -9.00 -10.06
N ALA A 28 -4.55 -8.23 -10.07
CA ALA A 28 -5.47 -8.18 -11.20
C ALA A 28 -4.78 -7.74 -12.50
N VAL A 29 -3.90 -6.73 -12.43
CA VAL A 29 -3.09 -6.30 -13.58
C VAL A 29 -2.14 -7.39 -14.05
N MET A 30 -1.47 -8.09 -13.13
CA MET A 30 -0.55 -9.17 -13.50
C MET A 30 -1.28 -10.36 -14.17
N LEU A 31 -2.48 -10.70 -13.68
CA LEU A 31 -3.30 -11.75 -14.27
C LEU A 31 -3.80 -11.39 -15.68
N THR A 32 -4.06 -10.11 -15.95
CA THR A 32 -4.46 -9.66 -17.30
C THR A 32 -3.30 -9.57 -18.29
N HIS A 33 -2.06 -9.50 -17.79
CA HIS A 33 -0.84 -9.40 -18.60
C HIS A 33 0.02 -10.69 -18.56
N GLU A 34 -0.60 -11.82 -18.21
CA GLU A 34 0.07 -13.11 -18.01
C GLU A 34 0.96 -13.46 -19.22
N GLU A 35 0.43 -13.41 -20.44
CA GLU A 35 1.14 -13.79 -21.66
C GLU A 35 2.44 -13.00 -21.88
N GLY A 36 2.48 -11.73 -21.48
CA GLY A 36 3.67 -10.89 -21.59
C GLY A 36 4.80 -11.37 -20.69
N PHE A 37 4.47 -11.81 -19.48
CA PHE A 37 5.43 -12.38 -18.54
C PHE A 37 6.00 -13.71 -19.06
N TYR A 38 5.14 -14.63 -19.51
CA TYR A 38 5.62 -15.91 -20.07
C TYR A 38 6.52 -15.71 -21.27
N ARG A 39 6.21 -14.74 -22.14
CA ARG A 39 7.05 -14.39 -23.29
C ARG A 39 8.41 -13.86 -22.86
N ALA A 40 8.45 -12.91 -21.93
CA ALA A 40 9.70 -12.33 -21.44
C ALA A 40 10.59 -13.38 -20.77
N VAL A 41 10.02 -14.22 -19.89
CA VAL A 41 10.78 -15.27 -19.19
C VAL A 41 11.32 -16.31 -20.17
N ARG A 42 10.55 -16.72 -21.19
CA ARG A 42 11.03 -17.64 -22.22
C ARG A 42 12.20 -17.06 -23.02
N ILE A 43 12.18 -15.76 -23.35
CA ILE A 43 13.29 -15.10 -24.04
C ILE A 43 14.54 -15.09 -23.15
N VAL A 44 14.40 -14.77 -21.86
CA VAL A 44 15.51 -14.76 -20.91
C VAL A 44 16.11 -16.16 -20.74
N LEU A 45 15.28 -17.19 -20.54
CA LEU A 45 15.74 -18.57 -20.41
C LEU A 45 16.43 -19.08 -21.68
N ALA A 46 15.89 -18.75 -22.86
CA ALA A 46 16.51 -19.09 -24.14
C ALA A 46 17.87 -18.41 -24.33
N GLY A 47 18.04 -17.17 -23.83
CA GLY A 47 19.31 -16.44 -23.91
C GLY A 47 20.37 -16.89 -22.90
N LEU A 48 19.99 -17.63 -21.87
CA LEU A 48 20.87 -18.09 -20.79
C LEU A 48 21.39 -19.53 -20.99
N GLU A 49 21.01 -20.21 -22.08
CA GLU A 49 21.32 -21.63 -22.35
C GLU A 49 21.13 -22.53 -21.11
N SER A 50 20.15 -22.17 -20.27
CA SER A 50 20.03 -22.76 -18.94
C SER A 50 19.00 -23.89 -18.95
N ASP A 51 19.44 -25.08 -18.52
CA ASP A 51 18.58 -26.24 -18.18
C ASP A 51 17.80 -25.97 -16.88
N PHE A 52 17.09 -24.83 -16.82
CA PHE A 52 16.27 -24.47 -15.67
C PHE A 52 14.95 -25.25 -15.74
N ASP A 53 14.90 -26.37 -15.03
CA ASP A 53 13.76 -27.30 -15.01
C ASP A 53 12.56 -26.79 -14.18
N VAL A 54 12.54 -25.50 -13.84
CA VAL A 54 11.44 -24.87 -13.09
C VAL A 54 10.33 -24.45 -14.06
N PRO A 55 9.09 -24.93 -13.87
CA PRO A 55 7.99 -24.52 -14.72
C PRO A 55 7.73 -23.00 -14.64
N VAL A 56 7.52 -22.35 -15.80
CA VAL A 56 7.31 -20.88 -15.88
C VAL A 56 6.11 -20.42 -15.04
N TRP A 57 5.09 -21.27 -14.86
CA TRP A 57 3.95 -20.95 -13.99
C TRP A 57 4.36 -20.77 -12.52
N VAL A 58 5.35 -21.54 -12.04
CA VAL A 58 5.89 -21.39 -10.68
C VAL A 58 6.58 -20.04 -10.55
N LEU A 59 7.37 -19.66 -11.56
CA LEU A 59 8.03 -18.35 -11.61
C LEU A 59 7.03 -17.20 -11.67
N PHE A 60 5.93 -17.37 -12.40
CA PHE A 60 4.85 -16.37 -12.47
C PHE A 60 4.19 -16.17 -11.11
N TRP A 61 3.70 -17.25 -10.47
CA TRP A 61 3.05 -17.14 -9.16
C TRP A 61 4.01 -16.70 -8.06
N GLY A 62 5.29 -17.11 -8.12
CA GLY A 62 6.34 -16.61 -7.24
C GLY A 62 6.55 -15.10 -7.39
N ASN A 63 6.58 -14.60 -8.62
CA ASN A 63 6.66 -13.16 -8.89
C ASN A 63 5.41 -12.42 -8.39
N VAL A 64 4.21 -12.94 -8.64
CA VAL A 64 2.96 -12.37 -8.13
C VAL A 64 2.98 -12.27 -6.60
N ALA A 65 3.37 -13.35 -5.92
CA ALA A 65 3.46 -13.38 -4.46
C ALA A 65 4.50 -12.38 -3.92
N LEU A 66 5.67 -12.30 -4.55
CA LEU A 66 6.74 -11.39 -4.14
C LEU A 66 6.36 -9.93 -4.35
N VAL A 67 5.76 -9.59 -5.48
CA VAL A 67 5.26 -8.24 -5.78
C VAL A 67 4.12 -7.86 -4.82
N ALA A 68 3.18 -8.78 -4.57
CA ALA A 68 2.10 -8.56 -3.61
C ALA A 68 2.63 -8.32 -2.19
N ALA A 69 3.57 -9.14 -1.73
CA ALA A 69 4.20 -8.97 -0.43
C ALA A 69 4.96 -7.64 -0.33
N GLY A 70 5.72 -7.28 -1.37
CA GLY A 70 6.44 -6.01 -1.45
C GLY A 70 5.51 -4.80 -1.40
N ARG A 71 4.42 -4.82 -2.16
CA ARG A 71 3.37 -3.78 -2.16
C ARG A 71 2.72 -3.64 -0.78
N TYR A 72 2.34 -4.75 -0.17
CA TYR A 72 1.74 -4.74 1.16
C TYR A 72 2.70 -4.19 2.21
N ALA A 73 3.95 -4.68 2.23
CA ALA A 73 4.97 -4.23 3.17
C ALA A 73 5.32 -2.75 2.99
N PHE A 74 5.40 -2.28 1.74
CA PHE A 74 5.66 -0.88 1.43
C PHE A 74 4.55 0.03 1.96
N CYS A 75 3.28 -0.28 1.69
CA CYS A 75 2.14 0.48 2.20
C CYS A 75 2.03 0.42 3.73
N TYR A 76 2.37 -0.72 4.33
CA TYR A 76 2.46 -0.85 5.79
C TYR A 76 3.48 0.12 6.38
N VAL A 77 4.71 0.11 5.85
CA VAL A 77 5.81 0.96 6.35
C VAL A 77 5.49 2.43 6.11
N LEU A 78 5.05 2.81 4.91
CA LEU A 78 4.69 4.20 4.63
C LEU A 78 3.52 4.68 5.48
N GLY A 79 2.48 3.86 5.67
CA GLY A 79 1.36 4.21 6.55
C GLY A 79 1.83 4.47 7.98
N SER A 80 2.70 3.60 8.51
CA SER A 80 3.30 3.82 9.84
C SER A 80 4.10 5.12 9.91
N LEU A 81 4.88 5.42 8.87
CA LEU A 81 5.73 6.60 8.80
C LEU A 81 4.90 7.88 8.66
N LEU A 82 3.78 7.84 7.94
CA LEU A 82 2.81 8.93 7.85
C LEU A 82 2.16 9.19 9.21
N GLY A 83 1.78 8.14 9.95
CA GLY A 83 1.27 8.25 11.31
C GLY A 83 2.27 8.90 12.27
N VAL A 84 3.52 8.42 12.26
CA VAL A 84 4.60 8.99 13.09
C VAL A 84 4.91 10.44 12.68
N ALA A 85 4.96 10.74 11.39
CA ALA A 85 5.20 12.10 10.91
C ALA A 85 4.04 13.04 11.32
N TYR A 86 2.80 12.56 11.27
CA TYR A 86 1.64 13.32 11.74
C TYR A 86 1.75 13.67 13.22
N ASP A 87 2.19 12.73 14.08
CA ASP A 87 2.42 13.02 15.50
C ASP A 87 3.60 13.98 15.70
N TRP A 88 4.68 13.77 14.96
CA TRP A 88 5.89 14.60 15.05
C TRP A 88 5.67 16.06 14.64
N LEU A 89 4.74 16.32 13.71
CA LEU A 89 4.31 17.66 13.29
C LEU A 89 3.22 18.26 14.21
N ASP A 90 3.00 17.70 15.39
CA ASP A 90 2.02 18.15 16.37
C ASP A 90 0.58 18.13 15.81
N ARG A 91 0.23 17.03 15.13
CA ARG A 91 -1.10 16.76 14.55
C ARG A 91 -1.54 17.82 13.54
N PRO A 92 -0.78 18.02 12.45
CA PRO A 92 -1.13 18.99 11.43
C PRO A 92 -2.46 18.56 10.80
N GLY A 93 -3.47 19.44 10.76
CA GLY A 93 -4.83 19.04 10.37
C GLY A 93 -4.92 18.18 9.11
N ILE A 94 -5.98 17.37 9.00
CA ILE A 94 -6.19 16.32 7.98
C ILE A 94 -5.92 16.78 6.53
N ALA A 95 -6.10 18.06 6.23
CA ALA A 95 -5.78 18.63 4.92
C ALA A 95 -4.30 18.44 4.52
N LEU A 96 -3.34 18.62 5.45
CA LEU A 96 -1.92 18.43 5.15
C LEU A 96 -1.60 16.96 4.88
N LEU A 97 -2.19 16.06 5.67
CA LEU A 97 -2.09 14.62 5.45
C LEU A 97 -2.66 14.23 4.08
N ALA A 98 -3.81 14.77 3.70
CA ALA A 98 -4.43 14.52 2.40
C ALA A 98 -3.55 14.96 1.23
N ILE A 99 -2.86 16.09 1.34
CA ILE A 99 -1.92 16.57 0.32
C ILE A 99 -0.75 15.57 0.17
N VAL A 100 -0.14 15.16 1.29
CA VAL A 100 0.99 14.20 1.26
C VAL A 100 0.56 12.87 0.67
N VAL A 101 -0.58 12.35 1.10
CA VAL A 101 -1.14 11.09 0.59
C VAL A 101 -1.48 11.18 -0.90
N ALA A 102 -2.05 12.31 -1.35
CA ALA A 102 -2.33 12.52 -2.76
C ALA A 102 -1.05 12.55 -3.61
N LEU A 103 0.03 13.16 -3.10
CA LEU A 103 1.33 13.14 -3.77
C LEU A 103 1.89 11.71 -3.86
N LEU A 104 1.88 10.96 -2.76
CA LEU A 104 2.32 9.55 -2.76
C LEU A 104 1.49 8.69 -3.72
N GLY A 105 0.17 8.82 -3.68
CA GLY A 105 -0.74 8.12 -4.57
C GLY A 105 -0.57 8.51 -6.04
N THR A 106 -0.20 9.76 -6.32
CA THR A 106 0.11 10.21 -7.67
C THR A 106 1.41 9.58 -8.16
N ILE A 107 2.46 9.58 -7.35
CA ILE A 107 3.74 8.97 -7.69
C ILE A 107 3.56 7.46 -7.93
N ASP A 108 2.90 6.76 -7.00
CA ASP A 108 2.63 5.32 -7.11
C ASP A 108 1.73 5.01 -8.31
N GLY A 109 0.71 5.84 -8.57
CA GLY A 109 -0.17 5.73 -9.72
C GLY A 109 0.52 5.98 -11.06
N ILE A 110 1.49 6.90 -11.12
CA ILE A 110 2.34 7.08 -12.30
C ILE A 110 3.13 5.78 -12.55
N TYR A 111 3.83 5.25 -11.56
CA TYR A 111 4.61 4.02 -11.73
C TYR A 111 3.72 2.82 -12.11
N GLY A 112 2.61 2.62 -11.40
CA GLY A 112 1.64 1.55 -11.69
C GLY A 112 0.97 1.69 -13.07
N GLY A 113 0.62 2.92 -13.45
CA GLY A 113 0.00 3.23 -14.74
C GLY A 113 0.96 3.06 -15.92
N PHE A 114 2.24 3.46 -15.77
CA PHE A 114 3.27 3.20 -16.78
C PHE A 114 3.53 1.71 -16.94
N GLY A 115 3.65 0.96 -15.84
CA GLY A 115 3.86 -0.49 -15.88
C GLY A 115 2.72 -1.24 -16.56
N ALA A 116 1.48 -0.79 -16.37
CA ALA A 116 0.29 -1.39 -16.98
C ALA A 116 -0.15 -0.74 -18.30
N GLN A 117 0.57 0.29 -18.78
CA GLN A 117 0.19 1.14 -19.91
C GLN A 117 -1.28 1.63 -19.86
N SER A 118 -1.78 1.89 -18.64
CA SER A 118 -3.19 2.18 -18.41
C SER A 118 -3.39 3.30 -17.39
N VAL A 119 -4.01 4.38 -17.84
CA VAL A 119 -4.38 5.54 -16.99
C VAL A 119 -5.37 5.12 -15.91
N LEU A 120 -6.29 4.18 -16.22
CA LEU A 120 -7.26 3.67 -15.25
C LEU A 120 -6.57 2.93 -14.10
N VAL A 121 -5.53 2.15 -14.41
CA VAL A 121 -4.73 1.47 -13.38
C VAL A 121 -4.04 2.50 -12.49
N GLY A 122 -3.41 3.53 -13.08
CA GLY A 122 -2.80 4.61 -12.32
C GLY A 122 -3.79 5.36 -11.42
N GLY A 123 -4.98 5.66 -11.94
CA GLY A 123 -6.09 6.24 -11.18
C GLY A 123 -6.55 5.34 -10.02
N GLY A 124 -6.56 4.02 -10.23
CA GLY A 124 -6.85 3.03 -9.18
C GLY A 124 -5.89 3.09 -8.00
N TYR A 125 -4.58 3.21 -8.26
CA TYR A 125 -3.58 3.40 -7.19
C TYR A 125 -3.76 4.72 -6.46
N LEU A 126 -4.02 5.81 -7.18
CA LEU A 126 -4.30 7.11 -6.56
C LEU A 126 -5.52 7.03 -5.64
N LEU A 127 -6.62 6.43 -6.10
CA LEU A 127 -7.84 6.26 -5.31
C LEU A 127 -7.60 5.35 -4.09
N ALA A 128 -6.82 4.28 -4.25
CA ALA A 128 -6.44 3.41 -3.14
C ALA A 128 -5.68 4.18 -2.06
N TRP A 129 -4.76 5.06 -2.44
CA TRP A 129 -4.05 5.95 -1.51
C TRP A 129 -4.98 6.99 -0.88
N LEU A 130 -5.86 7.63 -1.64
CA LEU A 130 -6.82 8.59 -1.09
C LEU A 130 -7.74 7.98 -0.04
N ALA A 131 -8.02 6.67 -0.11
CA ALA A 131 -8.76 5.94 0.91
C ALA A 131 -8.03 5.86 2.27
N TYR A 132 -6.72 6.11 2.31
CA TYR A 132 -5.96 6.25 3.57
C TYR A 132 -6.54 7.35 4.45
N VAL A 133 -6.85 8.51 3.87
CA VAL A 133 -7.25 9.73 4.61
C VAL A 133 -8.51 9.51 5.44
N PRO A 134 -9.65 9.06 4.87
CA PRO A 134 -10.86 8.83 5.66
C PRO A 134 -10.68 7.69 6.68
N VAL A 135 -9.92 6.64 6.35
CA VAL A 135 -9.64 5.53 7.29
C VAL A 135 -8.81 6.02 8.48
N PHE A 136 -7.78 6.82 8.22
CA PHE A 136 -6.94 7.40 9.25
C PHE A 136 -7.72 8.38 10.14
N ALA A 137 -8.51 9.27 9.54
CA ALA A 137 -9.33 10.23 10.28
C ALA A 137 -10.36 9.52 11.18
N TRP A 138 -11.06 8.52 10.64
CA TRP A 138 -12.03 7.75 11.41
C TRP A 138 -11.41 7.00 12.59
N LEU A 139 -10.25 6.36 12.38
CA LEU A 139 -9.54 5.65 13.46
C LEU A 139 -8.95 6.60 14.51
N LEU A 140 -8.59 7.82 14.11
CA LEU A 140 -8.10 8.84 15.05
C LEU A 140 -9.26 9.31 15.95
N GLU A 141 -10.41 9.64 15.37
CA GLU A 141 -11.61 10.10 16.09
C GLU A 141 -12.20 9.01 17.01
N ALA A 142 -12.29 7.76 16.54
CA ALA A 142 -12.81 6.65 17.34
C ALA A 142 -11.97 6.35 18.61
N ASN A 143 -10.67 6.65 18.57
CA ASN A 143 -9.81 6.51 19.75
C ASN A 143 -9.97 7.70 20.71
N ASP A 144 -10.18 8.92 20.21
CA ASP A 144 -10.41 10.09 21.06
C ASP A 144 -11.74 9.97 21.85
N GLU A 145 -12.79 9.39 21.27
CA GLU A 145 -14.08 9.18 21.98
C GLU A 145 -14.02 8.15 23.12
N THR A 146 -13.02 7.26 23.12
CA THR A 146 -12.89 6.21 24.14
C THR A 146 -12.24 6.73 25.44
N ASP A 147 -11.55 7.87 25.37
CA ASP A 147 -10.74 8.45 26.47
C ASP A 147 -11.56 9.39 27.39
N ASP A 148 -12.81 9.73 27.03
CA ASP A 148 -13.72 10.57 27.83
C ASP A 148 -14.55 9.76 28.87
N GLY A 149 -14.08 8.56 29.21
CA GLY A 149 -14.62 7.74 30.30
C GLY A 149 -14.13 8.22 31.66
N PRO A 150 -14.96 8.18 32.73
CA PRO A 150 -14.61 8.77 34.03
C PRO A 150 -13.31 8.18 34.58
N VAL A 151 -12.29 9.04 34.72
CA VAL A 151 -11.01 8.73 35.36
C VAL A 151 -11.27 8.22 36.78
N ARG A 152 -11.14 6.91 36.98
CA ARG A 152 -11.11 6.32 38.32
C ARG A 152 -9.74 6.57 38.94
N LEU A 153 -9.67 7.57 39.81
CA LEU A 153 -8.55 7.74 40.73
C LEU A 153 -8.64 6.62 41.78
N GLY A 154 -7.75 5.64 41.65
CA GLY A 154 -7.51 4.58 42.64
C GLY A 154 -6.03 4.58 43.02
#